data_AF-A0A914LIM9-F1
#
_entry.id   AF-A0A914LIM9-F1
#
_cell.length_a   1.000
_cell.length_b   1.000
_cell.length_c   1.000
_cell.angle_alpha   90.00
_cell.angle_beta   90.00
_cell.angle_gamma   90.00
#
_symmetry.space_group_name_H-M   'P 1'
#
loop_
_entity.id
_entity.type
_entity.pdbx_description
1 polymer ?
#
loop_
_entity_poly.entity_id
_entity_poly.type
_entity_poly.pdbx_seq_one_letter_code
_entity_poly.pdbx_strand_id
1 'polypeptide(L)'
;MKDFQENFECFFDVATCGDIISIYRGRPIWANYHPDKLVLPAEILFNNVPSARGAVLHYIAKLVHETVHLFFSEKERKEGTGKGVDYTNLETSVKQLISTLNSFKGEIKTKTTSPFPLLLLQWLFELCADLSHQNHNRPYFNLQRPLPSVLLKAFQQMPCIVDLLSLMENIFTEMLNSTPEKTIQTFISAQKAFINNFDWITLFIAESFPPNFAKILLKNGAEEFHAFCGELIQRPTCSTSSRRIFWKASYLFRYF
;
A
#
# COMPACT_ATOMS: atom_id res chain seq x y z
N MET A 1 18.01 -9.65 -27.37
CA MET A 1 17.34 -10.86 -26.81
C MET A 1 18.14 -11.47 -25.67
N LYS A 2 19.46 -11.67 -25.81
CA LYS A 2 20.33 -12.20 -24.75
C LYS A 2 20.25 -11.37 -23.45
N ASP A 3 20.35 -10.05 -23.56
CA ASP A 3 20.29 -9.14 -22.39
C ASP A 3 18.93 -9.20 -21.66
N PHE A 4 17.83 -9.41 -22.39
CA PHE A 4 16.50 -9.54 -21.78
C PHE A 4 16.37 -10.86 -20.99
N GLN A 5 16.87 -11.95 -21.55
CA GLN A 5 16.88 -13.24 -20.88
C GLN A 5 17.73 -13.23 -19.62
N GLU A 6 18.92 -12.62 -19.67
CA GLU A 6 19.80 -12.46 -18.50
C GLU A 6 19.11 -11.66 -17.38
N ASN A 7 18.37 -10.59 -17.73
CA ASN A 7 17.58 -9.85 -16.75
C ASN A 7 16.37 -10.62 -16.24
N PHE A 8 15.71 -11.43 -17.07
CA PHE A 8 14.61 -12.30 -16.62
C PHE A 8 15.09 -13.32 -15.58
N GLU A 9 16.19 -14.02 -15.86
CA GLU A 9 16.79 -15.01 -14.96
C GLU A 9 17.27 -14.34 -13.66
N CYS A 10 17.95 -13.21 -13.76
CA CYS A 10 18.39 -12.44 -12.60
C CYS A 10 17.22 -11.99 -11.70
N PHE A 11 16.12 -11.50 -12.29
CA PHE A 11 14.93 -11.17 -11.51
C PHE A 11 14.36 -12.39 -10.82
N PHE A 12 14.24 -13.52 -11.51
CA PHE A 12 13.68 -14.74 -10.93
C PHE A 12 14.51 -15.22 -9.74
N ASP A 13 15.83 -15.23 -9.86
CA ASP A 13 16.74 -15.61 -8.78
C ASP A 13 16.58 -14.71 -7.55
N VAL A 14 16.49 -13.39 -7.75
CA VAL A 14 16.42 -12.42 -6.66
C VAL A 14 15.02 -12.35 -6.04
N ALA A 15 13.95 -12.41 -6.86
CA ALA A 15 12.58 -12.24 -6.40
C ALA A 15 12.02 -13.48 -5.68
N THR A 16 12.57 -14.66 -5.97
CA THR A 16 12.21 -15.92 -5.30
C THR A 16 12.94 -16.13 -3.98
N CYS A 17 13.93 -15.29 -3.66
CA CYS A 17 14.60 -15.32 -2.36
C CYS A 17 13.59 -15.00 -1.25
N GLY A 18 13.30 -15.96 -0.39
CA GLY A 18 12.46 -15.76 0.79
C GLY A 18 11.02 -15.28 0.53
N ASP A 19 10.32 -15.07 1.63
CA ASP A 19 8.94 -14.63 1.68
C ASP A 19 8.73 -13.62 2.83
N ILE A 20 7.53 -13.04 2.91
CA ILE A 20 7.18 -12.08 3.97
C ILE A 20 7.44 -12.69 5.35
N ILE A 21 7.13 -13.97 5.56
CA ILE A 21 7.32 -14.65 6.85
C ILE A 21 8.81 -14.71 7.23
N SER A 22 9.68 -15.00 6.27
CA SER A 22 11.13 -15.13 6.45
C SER A 22 11.77 -13.79 6.80
N ILE A 23 11.30 -12.70 6.20
CA ILE A 23 11.74 -11.33 6.51
C ILE A 23 11.58 -11.06 8.01
N TYR A 24 10.43 -11.39 8.60
CA TYR A 24 10.13 -11.09 10.00
C TYR A 24 10.71 -12.09 11.01
N ARG A 25 11.31 -13.20 10.56
CA ARG A 25 11.87 -14.26 11.43
C ARG A 25 13.39 -14.35 11.41
N GLY A 26 14.06 -13.71 10.46
CA GLY A 26 15.40 -14.12 10.05
C GLY A 26 16.42 -13.01 9.89
N ARG A 27 17.52 -13.37 9.23
CA ARG A 27 18.57 -12.45 8.79
C ARG A 27 18.07 -11.66 7.57
N PRO A 28 18.66 -10.47 7.32
CA PRO A 28 18.39 -9.71 6.09
C PRO A 28 18.60 -10.58 4.86
N ILE A 29 17.68 -10.50 3.91
CA ILE A 29 17.70 -11.29 2.66
C ILE A 29 18.34 -10.45 1.57
N TRP A 30 17.85 -9.22 1.36
CA TRP A 30 18.30 -8.34 0.27
C TRP A 30 19.21 -7.19 0.70
N ALA A 31 19.36 -6.91 1.99
CA ALA A 31 20.19 -5.77 2.46
C ALA A 31 21.63 -5.75 1.90
N ASN A 32 22.22 -6.93 1.66
CA ASN A 32 23.59 -7.06 1.17
C ASN A 32 23.72 -7.09 -0.37
N TYR A 33 22.62 -6.94 -1.11
CA TYR A 33 22.66 -6.95 -2.57
C TYR A 33 23.07 -5.58 -3.11
N HIS A 34 23.76 -5.59 -4.25
CA HIS A 34 24.04 -4.35 -4.99
C HIS A 34 22.74 -3.78 -5.58
N PRO A 35 22.51 -2.46 -5.55
CA PRO A 35 21.28 -1.85 -6.06
C PRO A 35 20.92 -2.26 -7.48
N ASP A 36 21.88 -2.30 -8.40
CA ASP A 36 21.63 -2.70 -9.79
C ASP A 36 21.02 -4.10 -9.90
N LYS A 37 21.41 -5.03 -9.02
CA LYS A 37 20.87 -6.40 -9.01
C LYS A 37 19.43 -6.46 -8.50
N LEU A 38 19.03 -5.52 -7.64
CA LEU A 38 17.67 -5.41 -7.13
C LEU A 38 16.75 -4.65 -8.08
N VAL A 39 17.28 -3.65 -8.78
CA VAL A 39 16.47 -2.69 -9.53
C VAL A 39 16.37 -3.02 -11.02
N LEU A 40 17.49 -3.12 -11.72
CA LEU A 40 17.51 -3.16 -13.19
C LEU A 40 16.66 -4.31 -13.78
N PRO A 41 16.75 -5.56 -13.28
CA PRO A 41 15.91 -6.66 -13.76
C PRO A 41 14.42 -6.39 -13.60
N ALA A 42 14.03 -5.87 -12.43
CA ALA A 42 12.63 -5.57 -12.10
C ALA A 42 12.08 -4.43 -12.97
N GLU A 43 12.87 -3.37 -13.22
CA GLU A 43 12.47 -2.27 -14.10
C GLU A 43 12.29 -2.73 -15.54
N ILE A 44 13.22 -3.52 -16.08
CA ILE A 44 13.13 -4.07 -17.43
C ILE A 44 11.87 -4.91 -17.59
N LEU A 45 11.59 -5.80 -16.64
CA LEU A 45 10.39 -6.63 -16.66
C LEU A 45 9.11 -5.82 -16.56
N PHE A 46 9.06 -4.88 -15.61
CA PHE A 46 7.88 -4.05 -15.40
C PHE A 46 7.51 -3.24 -16.65
N ASN A 47 8.51 -2.64 -17.30
CA ASN A 47 8.33 -1.78 -18.46
C ASN A 47 8.03 -2.57 -19.75
N ASN A 48 8.67 -3.73 -19.95
CA ASN A 48 8.59 -4.46 -21.21
C ASN A 48 7.60 -5.63 -21.21
N VAL A 49 7.17 -6.12 -20.03
CA VAL A 49 6.30 -7.30 -19.91
C VAL A 49 5.09 -6.99 -19.02
N PRO A 50 3.95 -6.54 -19.60
CA PRO A 50 2.75 -6.21 -18.83
C PRO A 50 2.24 -7.33 -17.92
N SER A 51 2.32 -8.59 -18.36
CA SER A 51 1.91 -9.76 -17.57
C SER A 51 2.81 -10.03 -16.36
N ALA A 52 4.04 -9.52 -16.34
CA ALA A 52 4.98 -9.69 -15.23
C ALA A 52 4.81 -8.61 -14.13
N ARG A 53 4.06 -7.53 -14.39
CA ARG A 53 3.93 -6.40 -13.46
C ARG A 53 3.44 -6.81 -12.08
N GLY A 54 2.49 -7.76 -11.99
CA GLY A 54 2.02 -8.28 -10.70
C GLY A 54 3.14 -8.95 -9.88
N ALA A 55 4.02 -9.71 -10.54
CA ALA A 55 5.17 -10.33 -9.89
C ALA A 55 6.19 -9.28 -9.43
N VAL A 56 6.42 -8.24 -10.24
CA VAL A 56 7.31 -7.12 -9.86
C VAL A 56 6.74 -6.34 -8.67
N LEU A 57 5.44 -6.04 -8.65
CA LEU A 57 4.78 -5.39 -7.51
C LEU A 57 4.89 -6.23 -6.23
N HIS A 58 4.70 -7.55 -6.34
CA HIS A 58 4.89 -8.46 -5.22
C HIS A 58 6.35 -8.46 -4.73
N TYR A 59 7.32 -8.44 -5.65
CA TYR A 59 8.74 -8.32 -5.30
C TYR A 59 9.06 -7.00 -4.58
N ILE A 60 8.58 -5.87 -5.09
CA ILE A 60 8.73 -4.54 -4.46
C ILE A 60 8.15 -4.58 -3.04
N ALA A 61 6.98 -5.19 -2.84
CA ALA A 61 6.38 -5.34 -1.52
C ALA A 61 7.31 -6.08 -0.55
N LYS A 62 7.98 -7.16 -0.97
CA LYS A 62 8.97 -7.86 -0.13
C LYS A 62 10.14 -6.95 0.26
N LEU A 63 10.70 -6.19 -0.68
CA LEU A 63 11.79 -5.26 -0.39
C LEU A 63 11.35 -4.16 0.60
N VAL A 64 10.14 -3.63 0.45
CA VAL A 64 9.55 -2.65 1.38
C VAL A 64 9.40 -3.29 2.78
N HIS A 65 8.86 -4.51 2.86
CA HIS A 65 8.73 -5.24 4.12
C HIS A 65 10.07 -5.43 4.83
N GLU A 66 11.13 -5.80 4.10
CA GLU A 66 12.46 -5.95 4.69
C GLU A 66 13.02 -4.60 5.15
N THR A 67 12.88 -3.55 4.36
CA THR A 67 13.34 -2.21 4.73
C THR A 67 12.66 -1.74 6.02
N VAL A 68 11.34 -1.91 6.13
CA VAL A 68 10.55 -1.61 7.33
C VAL A 68 11.00 -2.46 8.52
N HIS A 69 11.24 -3.75 8.28
CA HIS A 69 11.66 -4.65 9.32
C HIS A 69 13.00 -4.22 9.93
N LEU A 70 13.97 -3.92 9.07
CA LEU A 70 15.31 -3.52 9.47
C LEU A 70 15.32 -2.16 10.18
N PHE A 71 14.52 -1.20 9.69
CA PHE A 71 14.35 0.10 10.35
C PHE A 71 13.84 -0.06 11.79
N PHE A 72 12.72 -0.77 11.99
CA PHE A 72 12.19 -0.95 13.33
C PHE A 72 13.13 -1.75 14.22
N SER A 73 13.75 -2.81 13.70
CA SER A 73 14.72 -3.59 14.45
C SER A 73 15.98 -2.81 14.82
N GLU A 74 16.32 -1.76 14.06
CA GLU A 74 17.34 -0.80 14.45
C GLU A 74 16.88 0.10 15.60
N LYS A 75 15.65 0.62 15.56
CA LYS A 75 15.09 1.43 16.65
C LYS A 75 14.85 0.64 17.94
N GLU A 76 14.65 -0.67 17.83
CA GLU A 76 14.44 -1.58 18.96
C GLU A 76 15.74 -2.01 19.65
N ARG A 77 16.89 -1.87 18.96
CA ARG A 77 18.19 -2.17 19.55
C ARG A 77 18.50 -1.13 20.62
N LYS A 78 18.81 -1.62 21.83
CA LYS A 78 19.34 -0.76 22.90
C LYS A 78 20.74 -0.30 22.53
N GLU A 79 21.07 0.94 22.88
CA GLU A 79 22.42 1.48 22.72
C GLU A 79 23.44 0.50 23.35
N GLY A 80 24.33 -0.06 22.52
CA GLY A 80 25.42 -0.95 22.96
C GLY A 80 25.25 -2.45 22.65
N THR A 81 24.10 -2.92 22.17
CA THR A 81 23.91 -4.36 21.83
C THR A 81 23.94 -4.60 20.32
N GLY A 82 25.16 -4.77 19.78
CA GLY A 82 25.40 -5.26 18.41
C GLY A 82 25.47 -4.17 17.33
N LYS A 83 26.28 -4.42 16.29
CA LYS A 83 26.29 -3.59 15.07
C LYS A 83 24.98 -3.81 14.31
N GLY A 84 24.35 -2.72 13.87
CA GLY A 84 23.18 -2.78 13.01
C GLY A 84 23.50 -3.40 11.66
N VAL A 85 22.43 -3.82 10.97
CA VAL A 85 22.51 -4.17 9.55
C VAL A 85 22.50 -2.87 8.77
N ASP A 86 23.48 -2.67 7.89
CA ASP A 86 23.42 -1.60 6.89
C ASP A 86 22.47 -2.04 5.78
N TYR A 87 21.42 -1.24 5.55
CA TYR A 87 20.41 -1.47 4.53
C TYR A 87 20.23 -0.28 3.58
N THR A 88 21.20 0.64 3.53
CA THR A 88 21.12 1.83 2.66
C THR A 88 20.96 1.47 1.18
N ASN A 89 21.62 0.41 0.71
CA ASN A 89 21.48 -0.07 -0.66
C ASN A 89 20.06 -0.58 -0.95
N LEU A 90 19.47 -1.31 -0.01
CA LEU A 90 18.11 -1.82 -0.11
C LEU A 90 17.11 -0.66 -0.13
N GLU A 91 17.23 0.30 0.80
CA GLU A 91 16.35 1.47 0.83
C GLU A 91 16.43 2.28 -0.47
N THR A 92 17.65 2.51 -0.98
CA THR A 92 17.87 3.20 -2.26
C THR A 92 17.19 2.47 -3.42
N SER A 93 17.31 1.13 -3.44
CA SER A 93 16.68 0.30 -4.47
C SER A 93 15.15 0.38 -4.44
N VAL A 94 14.56 0.34 -3.24
CA VAL A 94 13.11 0.49 -3.05
C VAL A 94 12.64 1.85 -3.55
N LYS A 95 13.34 2.93 -3.19
CA LYS A 95 13.01 4.28 -3.65
C LYS A 95 13.06 4.41 -5.17
N GLN A 96 14.10 3.83 -5.80
CA GLN A 96 14.22 3.83 -7.25
C GLN A 96 13.04 3.10 -7.90
N LEU A 97 12.69 1.89 -7.42
CA LEU A 97 11.55 1.13 -7.95
C LEU A 97 10.22 1.86 -7.77
N ILE A 98 9.98 2.52 -6.63
CA ILE A 98 8.80 3.36 -6.41
C ILE A 98 8.77 4.53 -7.41
N SER A 99 9.91 5.15 -7.67
CA SER A 99 10.04 6.19 -8.71
C SER A 99 9.68 5.66 -10.10
N THR A 100 10.09 4.43 -10.44
CA THR A 100 9.72 3.75 -11.70
C THR A 100 8.21 3.61 -11.81
N LEU A 101 7.53 3.16 -10.75
CA LEU A 101 6.06 3.08 -10.71
C LEU A 101 5.41 4.45 -10.93
N ASN A 102 5.95 5.50 -10.32
CA ASN A 102 5.44 6.87 -10.47
C ASN A 102 5.71 7.45 -11.88
N SER A 103 6.80 7.04 -12.53
CA SER A 103 7.17 7.47 -13.88
C SER A 103 6.29 6.86 -14.97
N PHE A 104 5.55 5.79 -14.64
CA PHE A 104 4.65 5.08 -15.53
C PHE A 104 3.31 5.84 -15.77
N LYS A 105 3.41 7.17 -15.94
CA LYS A 105 2.30 8.11 -16.09
C LYS A 105 1.55 7.95 -17.41
N GLY A 106 2.17 7.31 -18.41
CA GLY A 106 1.58 7.07 -19.72
C GLY A 106 0.24 6.34 -19.63
N GLU A 107 0.17 5.23 -18.89
CA GLU A 107 -1.09 4.49 -18.68
C GLU A 107 -2.00 5.09 -17.61
N ILE A 108 -1.46 5.98 -16.75
CA ILE A 108 -2.21 6.68 -15.70
C ILE A 108 -3.01 7.86 -16.28
N LYS A 109 -2.46 8.58 -17.26
CA LYS A 109 -3.05 9.82 -17.83
C LYS A 109 -3.86 9.61 -19.10
N THR A 110 -3.66 8.52 -19.81
CA THR A 110 -4.42 8.24 -21.03
C THR A 110 -5.85 7.88 -20.68
N LYS A 111 -6.83 8.53 -21.33
CA LYS A 111 -8.29 8.18 -21.26
C LYS A 111 -8.61 6.74 -21.70
N THR A 112 -7.62 5.96 -22.07
CA THR A 112 -7.76 4.54 -22.34
C THR A 112 -8.04 3.78 -21.05
N THR A 113 -8.88 2.77 -21.16
CA THR A 113 -9.36 1.85 -20.13
C THR A 113 -8.28 0.98 -19.49
N SER A 114 -7.03 1.46 -19.31
CA SER A 114 -5.99 0.65 -18.66
C SER A 114 -6.45 0.32 -17.24
N PRO A 115 -6.51 -0.96 -16.85
CA PRO A 115 -6.83 -1.36 -15.50
C PRO A 115 -5.69 -1.09 -14.52
N PHE A 116 -4.51 -0.68 -15.03
CA PHE A 116 -3.28 -0.62 -14.25
C PHE A 116 -3.32 0.39 -13.09
N PRO A 117 -3.81 1.65 -13.23
CA PRO A 117 -3.85 2.58 -12.12
C PRO A 117 -4.70 2.07 -10.94
N LEU A 118 -5.83 1.43 -11.27
CA LEU A 118 -6.72 0.82 -10.27
C LEU A 118 -6.03 -0.35 -9.56
N LEU A 119 -5.36 -1.22 -10.32
CA LEU A 119 -4.58 -2.35 -9.78
C LEU A 119 -3.44 -1.86 -8.89
N LEU A 120 -2.74 -0.81 -9.31
CA LEU A 120 -1.66 -0.22 -8.53
C LEU A 120 -2.18 0.40 -7.23
N LEU A 121 -3.33 1.08 -7.27
CA LEU A 121 -3.97 1.60 -6.07
C LEU A 121 -4.41 0.49 -5.10
N GLN A 122 -4.99 -0.59 -5.62
CA GLN A 122 -5.34 -1.78 -4.84
C GLN A 122 -4.10 -2.37 -4.16
N TRP A 123 -3.03 -2.59 -4.92
CA TRP A 123 -1.77 -3.10 -4.39
C TRP A 123 -1.17 -2.19 -3.31
N LEU A 124 -1.23 -0.86 -3.48
CA LEU A 124 -0.76 0.09 -2.45
C LEU A 124 -1.55 -0.05 -1.15
N PHE A 125 -2.88 -0.19 -1.24
CA PHE A 125 -3.72 -0.40 -0.06
C PHE A 125 -3.43 -1.73 0.64
N GLU A 126 -3.25 -2.80 -0.12
CA GLU A 126 -2.89 -4.12 0.40
C GLU A 126 -1.53 -4.08 1.11
N LEU A 127 -0.50 -3.53 0.45
CA LEU A 127 0.84 -3.39 1.03
C LEU A 127 0.81 -2.60 2.34
N CYS A 128 0.12 -1.46 2.37
CA CYS A 128 0.04 -0.66 3.59
C CYS A 128 -0.74 -1.37 4.72
N ALA A 129 -1.79 -2.11 4.40
CA ALA A 129 -2.49 -2.94 5.37
C ALA A 129 -1.58 -4.05 5.93
N ASP A 130 -0.81 -4.71 5.07
CA ASP A 130 0.13 -5.76 5.45
C ASP A 130 1.28 -5.20 6.31
N LEU A 131 1.81 -4.02 5.97
CA LEU A 131 2.81 -3.34 6.79
C LEU A 131 2.31 -3.08 8.21
N SER A 132 1.08 -2.58 8.36
CA SER A 132 0.47 -2.43 9.69
C SER A 132 0.28 -3.78 10.39
N HIS A 133 -0.24 -4.77 9.67
CA HIS A 133 -0.45 -6.11 10.22
C HIS A 133 0.85 -6.74 10.75
N GLN A 134 1.96 -6.63 10.01
CA GLN A 134 3.23 -7.24 10.41
C GLN A 134 3.97 -6.47 11.51
N ASN A 135 3.67 -5.17 11.71
CA ASN A 135 4.47 -4.31 12.59
C ASN A 135 3.73 -3.78 13.82
N HIS A 136 2.41 -3.92 13.92
CA HIS A 136 1.63 -3.30 15.02
C HIS A 136 1.94 -3.79 16.44
N ASN A 137 2.53 -4.98 16.62
CA ASN A 137 2.87 -5.54 17.94
C ASN A 137 4.37 -5.57 18.22
N ARG A 138 5.12 -4.70 17.54
CA ARG A 138 6.57 -4.62 17.71
C ARG A 138 6.98 -4.09 19.09
N PRO A 139 8.16 -4.48 19.62
CA PRO A 139 8.76 -3.85 20.79
C PRO A 139 8.84 -2.31 20.67
N TYR A 140 9.06 -1.79 19.47
CA TYR A 140 9.03 -0.35 19.20
C TYR A 140 7.71 0.33 19.64
N PHE A 141 6.59 -0.38 19.55
CA PHE A 141 5.26 0.07 19.98
C PHE A 141 4.86 -0.50 21.35
N ASN A 142 5.83 -0.86 22.20
CA ASN A 142 5.59 -1.46 23.52
C ASN A 142 4.71 -2.72 23.47
N LEU A 143 4.81 -3.52 22.40
CA LEU A 143 4.04 -4.76 22.20
C LEU A 143 2.52 -4.55 22.23
N GLN A 144 2.06 -3.34 21.88
CA GLN A 144 0.65 -2.99 21.80
C GLN A 144 0.36 -2.30 20.48
N ARG A 145 -0.86 -2.47 19.99
CA ARG A 145 -1.32 -1.80 18.79
C ARG A 145 -1.30 -0.27 18.99
N PRO A 146 -0.47 0.47 18.22
CA PRO A 146 -0.42 1.91 18.34
C PRO A 146 -1.69 2.57 17.79
N LEU A 147 -1.93 3.82 18.21
CA LEU A 147 -2.93 4.68 17.57
C LEU A 147 -2.56 4.92 16.09
N PRO A 148 -3.55 5.10 15.18
CA PRO A 148 -3.28 5.32 13.75
C PRO A 148 -2.30 6.46 13.47
N SER A 149 -2.39 7.57 14.22
CA SER A 149 -1.49 8.72 14.07
C SER A 149 -0.06 8.44 14.51
N VAL A 150 0.13 7.60 15.53
CA VAL A 150 1.46 7.16 15.99
C VAL A 150 2.07 6.21 14.96
N LEU A 151 1.25 5.30 14.42
CA LEU A 151 1.68 4.37 13.38
C LEU A 151 2.11 5.10 12.10
N LEU A 152 1.29 6.06 11.64
CA LEU A 152 1.60 6.89 10.47
C LEU A 152 2.92 7.65 10.66
N LYS A 153 3.10 8.34 11.80
CA LYS A 153 4.34 9.06 12.11
C LYS A 153 5.55 8.14 12.21
N ALA A 154 5.40 6.92 12.72
CA ALA A 154 6.47 5.94 12.79
C ALA A 154 6.92 5.52 11.38
N PHE A 155 5.95 5.24 10.50
CA PHE A 155 6.21 4.89 9.10
C PHE A 155 6.80 6.05 8.29
N GLN A 156 6.35 7.29 8.53
CA GLN A 156 6.87 8.49 7.87
C GLN A 156 8.31 8.84 8.25
N GLN A 157 8.90 8.21 9.28
CA GLN A 157 10.34 8.35 9.55
C GLN A 157 11.20 7.68 8.49
N MET A 158 10.63 6.82 7.65
CA MET A 158 11.35 6.10 6.60
C MET A 158 11.17 6.78 5.24
N PRO A 159 12.24 7.25 4.59
CA PRO A 159 12.18 7.88 3.27
C PRO A 159 11.44 7.07 2.21
N CYS A 160 11.66 5.74 2.14
CA CYS A 160 10.99 4.91 1.15
C CYS A 160 9.47 4.80 1.35
N ILE A 161 8.99 4.88 2.60
CA ILE A 161 7.56 4.89 2.91
C ILE A 161 6.94 6.24 2.57
N VAL A 162 7.67 7.34 2.77
CA VAL A 162 7.22 8.67 2.33
C VAL A 162 7.02 8.69 0.81
N ASP A 163 7.96 8.14 0.04
CA ASP A 163 7.83 8.02 -1.43
C ASP A 163 6.63 7.13 -1.82
N LEU A 164 6.40 6.03 -1.10
CA LEU A 164 5.26 5.13 -1.32
C LEU A 164 3.92 5.83 -1.05
N LEU A 165 3.82 6.58 0.04
CA LEU A 165 2.63 7.35 0.40
C LEU A 165 2.37 8.48 -0.60
N SER A 166 3.42 9.15 -1.07
CA SER A 166 3.30 10.14 -2.15
C SER A 166 2.81 9.51 -3.46
N LEU A 167 3.30 8.32 -3.81
CA LEU A 167 2.79 7.57 -4.97
C LEU A 167 1.29 7.26 -4.81
N MET A 168 0.86 6.83 -3.63
CA MET A 168 -0.55 6.58 -3.32
C MET A 168 -1.40 7.85 -3.46
N GLU A 169 -0.99 8.96 -2.86
CA GLU A 169 -1.70 10.23 -2.95
C GLU A 169 -1.85 10.71 -4.40
N ASN A 170 -0.77 10.61 -5.19
CA ASN A 170 -0.76 11.01 -6.60
C ASN A 170 -1.75 10.17 -7.42
N ILE A 171 -1.70 8.84 -7.29
CA ILE A 171 -2.59 7.93 -8.03
C ILE A 171 -4.03 8.12 -7.57
N PHE A 172 -4.26 8.19 -6.25
CA PHE A 172 -5.58 8.36 -5.69
C PHE A 172 -6.24 9.65 -6.18
N THR A 173 -5.50 10.77 -6.18
CA THR A 173 -5.99 12.07 -6.65
C THR A 173 -6.29 12.05 -8.14
N GLU A 174 -5.39 11.51 -8.97
CA GLU A 174 -5.61 11.40 -10.42
C GLU A 174 -6.84 10.54 -10.72
N MET A 175 -6.94 9.38 -10.07
CA MET A 175 -8.06 8.46 -10.25
C MET A 175 -9.38 9.01 -9.72
N LEU A 176 -9.36 9.83 -8.67
CA LEU A 176 -10.54 10.52 -8.17
C LEU A 176 -11.06 11.54 -9.19
N ASN A 177 -10.17 12.19 -9.93
CA ASN A 177 -10.55 13.13 -10.99
C ASN A 177 -11.03 12.43 -12.27
N SER A 178 -10.47 11.26 -12.61
CA SER A 178 -10.80 10.54 -13.85
C SER A 178 -11.96 9.54 -13.70
N THR A 179 -11.99 8.78 -12.60
CA THR A 179 -12.93 7.67 -12.37
C THR A 179 -13.36 7.61 -10.90
N PRO A 180 -14.06 8.64 -10.38
CA PRO A 180 -14.35 8.79 -8.96
C PRO A 180 -15.07 7.60 -8.33
N GLU A 181 -16.06 7.02 -9.01
CA GLU A 181 -16.86 5.92 -8.46
C GLU A 181 -15.99 4.68 -8.18
N LYS A 182 -15.12 4.30 -9.13
CA LYS A 182 -14.21 3.14 -8.98
C LYS A 182 -13.16 3.37 -7.90
N THR A 183 -12.65 4.59 -7.78
CA THR A 183 -11.66 4.98 -6.78
C THR A 183 -12.25 4.87 -5.37
N ILE A 184 -13.43 5.44 -5.16
CA ILE A 184 -14.15 5.35 -3.88
C ILE A 184 -14.52 3.91 -3.56
N GLN A 185 -15.05 3.15 -4.53
CA GLN A 185 -15.39 1.75 -4.31
C GLN A 185 -14.16 0.93 -3.88
N THR A 186 -13.00 1.19 -4.49
CA THR A 186 -11.74 0.52 -4.15
C THR A 186 -11.29 0.87 -2.74
N PHE A 187 -11.33 2.16 -2.38
CA PHE A 187 -11.00 2.62 -1.04
C PHE A 187 -11.91 2.01 0.03
N ILE A 188 -13.23 2.03 -0.18
CA ILE A 188 -14.20 1.44 0.74
C ILE A 188 -14.01 -0.08 0.83
N SER A 189 -13.69 -0.74 -0.28
CA SER A 189 -13.43 -2.18 -0.29
C SER A 189 -12.16 -2.53 0.50
N ALA A 190 -11.09 -1.76 0.34
CA ALA A 190 -9.87 -1.91 1.14
C ALA A 190 -10.14 -1.68 2.64
N GLN A 191 -10.87 -0.63 2.99
CA GLN A 191 -11.26 -0.37 4.38
C GLN A 191 -12.06 -1.52 4.99
N LYS A 192 -12.95 -2.14 4.21
CA LYS A 192 -13.73 -3.33 4.65
C LYS A 192 -12.85 -4.57 4.79
N ALA A 193 -11.96 -4.81 3.83
CA ALA A 193 -11.07 -5.97 3.84
C ALA A 193 -10.04 -5.91 4.97
N PHE A 194 -9.54 -4.71 5.27
CA PHE A 194 -8.42 -4.47 6.17
C PHE A 194 -8.80 -3.63 7.39
N ILE A 195 -10.02 -3.83 7.91
CA ILE A 195 -10.63 -2.99 8.98
C ILE A 195 -9.71 -2.73 10.18
N ASN A 196 -8.86 -3.69 10.53
CA ASN A 196 -7.96 -3.59 11.67
C ASN A 196 -6.60 -2.94 11.33
N ASN A 197 -6.22 -2.84 10.06
CA ASN A 197 -4.86 -2.48 9.68
C ASN A 197 -4.80 -1.27 8.72
N PHE A 198 -5.95 -0.68 8.37
CA PHE A 198 -6.08 0.35 7.34
C PHE A 198 -6.38 1.76 7.87
N ASP A 199 -6.71 1.92 9.16
CA ASP A 199 -7.12 3.20 9.74
C ASP A 199 -6.05 4.30 9.59
N TRP A 200 -4.77 3.94 9.61
CA TRP A 200 -3.67 4.89 9.42
C TRP A 200 -3.55 5.41 7.99
N ILE A 201 -3.96 4.61 6.99
CA ILE A 201 -4.08 5.06 5.59
C ILE A 201 -5.32 5.93 5.40
N THR A 202 -6.42 5.59 6.10
CA THR A 202 -7.60 6.47 6.14
C THR A 202 -7.23 7.83 6.70
N LEU A 203 -6.45 7.87 7.79
CA LEU A 203 -5.92 9.11 8.35
C LEU A 203 -5.01 9.85 7.36
N PHE A 204 -4.07 9.16 6.69
CA PHE A 204 -3.20 9.77 5.69
C PHE A 204 -3.97 10.42 4.53
N ILE A 205 -4.94 9.71 3.94
CA ILE A 205 -5.78 10.26 2.86
C ILE A 205 -6.63 11.43 3.36
N ALA A 206 -7.11 11.37 4.61
CA ALA A 206 -7.78 12.50 5.23
C ALA A 206 -6.83 13.69 5.39
N GLU A 207 -5.59 13.53 5.84
CA GLU A 207 -4.62 14.63 5.97
C GLU A 207 -4.29 15.30 4.63
N SER A 208 -4.20 14.52 3.55
CA SER A 208 -3.98 15.03 2.18
C SER A 208 -5.20 15.72 1.56
N PHE A 209 -6.41 15.46 2.06
CA PHE A 209 -7.70 16.00 1.62
C PHE A 209 -7.78 16.34 0.11
N PRO A 210 -7.73 15.35 -0.80
CA PRO A 210 -7.78 15.62 -2.23
C PRO A 210 -9.01 16.46 -2.59
N PRO A 211 -8.89 17.47 -3.48
CA PRO A 211 -10.02 18.30 -3.87
C PRO A 211 -11.19 17.43 -4.34
N ASN A 212 -12.39 17.70 -3.85
CA ASN A 212 -13.64 16.96 -4.11
C ASN A 212 -13.81 15.60 -3.39
N PHE A 213 -12.83 15.07 -2.66
CA PHE A 213 -12.97 13.77 -1.98
C PHE A 213 -14.20 13.71 -1.06
N ALA A 214 -14.34 14.68 -0.15
CA ALA A 214 -15.50 14.76 0.74
C ALA A 214 -16.83 14.90 -0.02
N LYS A 215 -16.86 15.72 -1.08
CA LYS A 215 -18.06 15.91 -1.90
C LYS A 215 -18.48 14.61 -2.59
N ILE A 216 -17.53 13.88 -3.14
CA ILE A 216 -17.77 12.61 -3.84
C ILE A 216 -18.17 11.52 -2.83
N LEU A 217 -17.53 11.48 -1.66
CA LEU A 217 -17.87 10.54 -0.59
C LEU A 217 -19.29 10.77 -0.06
N LEU A 218 -19.67 12.03 0.18
CA LEU A 218 -21.03 12.40 0.60
C LEU A 218 -22.07 12.04 -0.47
N LYS A 219 -21.77 12.29 -1.75
CA LYS A 219 -22.66 11.91 -2.86
C LYS A 219 -22.88 10.39 -2.89
N ASN A 220 -21.81 9.60 -2.85
CA ASN A 220 -21.90 8.13 -2.82
C ASN A 220 -22.65 7.64 -1.57
N GLY A 221 -22.36 8.23 -0.40
CA GLY A 221 -23.07 7.90 0.85
C GLY A 221 -24.56 8.21 0.80
N ALA A 222 -24.95 9.32 0.17
CA ALA A 222 -26.36 9.68 -0.03
C ALA A 222 -27.06 8.72 -1.01
N GLU A 223 -26.38 8.30 -2.08
CA GLU A 223 -26.89 7.32 -3.05
C GLU A 223 -27.07 5.94 -2.42
N GLU A 224 -26.08 5.45 -1.66
CA GLU A 224 -26.19 4.18 -0.91
C GLU A 224 -27.33 4.23 0.13
N PHE A 225 -27.47 5.35 0.85
CA PHE A 225 -28.55 5.54 1.81
C PHE A 225 -29.93 5.57 1.14
N HIS A 226 -30.05 6.25 0.00
CA HIS A 226 -31.28 6.28 -0.78
C HIS A 226 -31.66 4.88 -1.28
N ALA A 227 -30.69 4.12 -1.81
CA ALA A 227 -30.92 2.73 -2.24
C ALA A 227 -31.39 1.85 -1.08
N PHE A 228 -30.74 1.96 0.08
CA PHE A 228 -31.13 1.25 1.31
C PHE A 228 -32.55 1.58 1.76
N CYS A 229 -32.94 2.86 1.76
CA CYS A 229 -34.30 3.28 2.08
C CYS A 229 -35.33 2.70 1.07
N GLY A 230 -34.98 2.67 -0.22
CA GLY A 230 -35.80 2.03 -1.24
C GLY A 230 -36.03 0.54 -0.99
N GLU A 231 -34.98 -0.20 -0.59
CA GLU A 231 -35.10 -1.62 -0.23
C GLU A 231 -35.97 -1.85 1.02
N LEU A 232 -35.85 -0.99 2.03
CA LEU A 232 -36.69 -1.04 3.23
C LEU A 232 -38.18 -0.82 2.93
N ILE A 233 -38.48 0.09 2.00
CA ILE A 233 -39.86 0.38 1.58
C ILE A 233 -40.44 -0.80 0.79
N GLN A 234 -39.63 -1.49 -0.02
CA GLN A 234 -40.05 -2.63 -0.82
C GLN A 234 -40.14 -3.96 -0.03
N ARG A 235 -39.49 -4.07 1.13
CA ARG A 235 -39.53 -5.26 2.01
C ARG A 235 -39.73 -4.85 3.48
N PRO A 236 -40.98 -4.67 3.95
CA PRO A 236 -41.28 -4.25 5.32
C PRO A 236 -40.82 -5.27 6.39
N THR A 237 -40.56 -6.51 5.99
CA THR A 237 -40.17 -7.62 6.88
C THR A 237 -38.87 -8.26 6.40
N CYS A 238 -37.72 -7.64 6.67
CA CYS A 238 -36.46 -8.38 6.67
C CYS A 238 -35.58 -8.02 7.87
N SER A 239 -35.12 -9.09 8.50
CA SER A 239 -34.44 -9.20 9.79
C SER A 239 -33.22 -8.30 9.98
N THR A 240 -32.83 -8.16 11.24
CA THR A 240 -31.65 -7.55 11.91
C THR A 240 -30.29 -7.50 11.17
N SER A 241 -30.14 -8.14 10.01
CA SER A 241 -28.97 -8.11 9.13
C SER A 241 -28.71 -6.74 8.50
N SER A 242 -29.78 -5.95 8.27
CA SER A 242 -29.71 -4.63 7.62
C SER A 242 -29.16 -3.50 8.51
N ARG A 243 -29.00 -3.73 9.82
CA ARG A 243 -28.44 -2.74 10.77
C ARG A 243 -26.92 -2.56 10.66
N ARG A 244 -26.21 -3.41 9.90
CA ARG A 244 -24.74 -3.37 9.78
C ARG A 244 -24.18 -2.35 8.77
N ILE A 245 -25.04 -1.70 7.98
CA ILE A 245 -24.60 -0.77 6.93
C ILE A 245 -24.46 0.66 7.49
N PHE A 246 -25.34 1.07 8.41
CA PHE A 246 -25.36 2.43 8.96
C PHE A 246 -24.12 2.80 9.78
N TRP A 247 -23.48 1.84 10.44
CA TRP A 247 -22.26 2.07 11.23
C TRP A 247 -21.01 2.37 10.39
N LYS A 248 -21.04 2.16 9.07
CA LYS A 248 -19.86 2.21 8.19
C LYS A 248 -19.48 3.62 7.73
N ALA A 249 -20.43 4.55 7.63
CA ALA A 249 -20.13 5.96 7.41
C ALA A 249 -19.59 6.63 8.70
N SER A 250 -20.07 6.21 9.87
CA SER A 250 -19.68 6.80 11.16
C SER A 250 -18.20 6.64 11.49
N TYR A 251 -17.51 5.62 10.96
CA TYR A 251 -16.08 5.44 11.18
C TYR A 251 -15.23 6.40 10.34
N LEU A 252 -15.67 6.74 9.12
CA LEU A 252 -15.07 7.81 8.32
C LEU A 252 -15.28 9.18 8.99
N PHE A 253 -16.49 9.44 9.51
CA PHE A 253 -16.80 10.64 10.30
C PHE A 253 -16.18 10.68 11.71
N ARG A 254 -15.46 9.65 12.17
CA ARG A 254 -14.68 9.76 13.41
C ARG A 254 -13.35 10.50 13.20
N TYR A 255 -12.94 10.64 11.94
CA TYR A 255 -11.71 11.32 11.53
C TYR A 255 -11.97 12.58 10.69
N PHE A 256 -13.25 12.96 10.51
CA PHE A 256 -13.71 14.22 9.91
C PHE A 256 -14.51 15.02 10.95
#